data_AF-A0A2S4PK33-F1
#
_entry.id   AF-A0A2S4PK33-F1
#
_cell.length_a   1.000
_cell.length_b   1.000
_cell.length_c   1.000
_cell.angle_alpha   90.00
_cell.angle_beta   90.00
_cell.angle_gamma   90.00
#
_symmetry.space_group_name_H-M   'P 1'
#
loop_
_entity.id
_entity.type
_entity.pdbx_description
1 polymer ?
#
loop_
_entity_poly.entity_id
_entity_poly.type
_entity_poly.pdbx_seq_one_letter_code
_entity_poly.pdbx_strand_id
1 'polypeptide(L)'
;MLLSLVKVALALIFVTITASKDLEQEQSILTQSVYYDCGSWVVPESRLQNFLHENGMYIDNMALPFIELLYGLKSGYRKMYIPQDLSKAKSIRRAKPGSSFYLIIDRIRQIVDVVAQMKNSHYIKCERVGGSRPESSNFGQNEYSYECGHELFSHEILKMNAELAQSCNGKNKQYLQAYQGPLYWPELDYSIYPLSRRKNEHYPGKRPENTYFVVISPTGEVIDVIAELKYGDFIKCARTIRVPPNIDSDENLHHGYLCGLNFFDLNHMERTAELAESRISHPGRGQFPKTYKDDSFEGSATPSSLIPSILCRREANLLFISVPHPIKHFIVMNFDFTIKFAAVKTPKGIIKPCEASTRGLKSAHLEADNFICDLTNTEFKNERLLVNVGTACKALGTYSRKYPADYQGPAFNVHGPYVTWPIRKENSVRG
;
A
#
# COMPACT_ATOMS: atom_id res chain seq x y z
N MET A 1 -60.43 55.67 -70.52
CA MET A 1 -61.58 55.64 -69.60
C MET A 1 -61.41 54.45 -68.67
N LEU A 2 -61.45 54.72 -67.36
CA LEU A 2 -61.75 53.86 -66.20
C LEU A 2 -61.25 52.40 -66.20
N LEU A 3 -60.23 52.12 -65.38
CA LEU A 3 -60.31 51.48 -64.05
C LEU A 3 -60.47 49.95 -64.16
N SER A 4 -59.50 49.19 -63.66
CA SER A 4 -59.59 48.64 -62.29
C SER A 4 -58.49 47.61 -62.03
N LEU A 5 -58.23 47.42 -60.74
CA LEU A 5 -57.69 46.21 -60.10
C LEU A 5 -56.16 46.10 -59.93
N VAL A 6 -55.72 46.62 -58.79
CA VAL A 6 -55.21 45.77 -57.69
C VAL A 6 -53.93 44.98 -58.04
N LYS A 7 -52.78 45.65 -57.89
CA LYS A 7 -51.49 45.04 -57.52
C LYS A 7 -51.20 45.54 -56.10
N VAL A 8 -51.67 44.90 -55.04
CA VAL A 8 -51.11 43.66 -54.46
C VAL A 8 -49.60 43.63 -54.63
N ALA A 9 -48.92 44.54 -53.95
CA ALA A 9 -47.62 44.24 -53.37
C ALA A 9 -47.88 43.43 -52.08
N LEU A 10 -48.35 42.19 -52.24
CA LEU A 10 -48.24 41.22 -51.16
C LEU A 10 -46.76 40.90 -51.05
N ALA A 11 -46.19 41.20 -49.89
CA ALA A 11 -44.94 40.65 -49.45
C ALA A 11 -44.95 39.14 -49.70
N LEU A 12 -44.16 38.70 -50.70
CA LEU A 12 -43.72 37.33 -50.84
C LEU A 12 -42.81 37.05 -49.64
N ILE A 13 -43.42 36.73 -48.50
CA ILE A 13 -42.82 35.85 -47.51
C ILE A 13 -42.75 34.50 -48.22
N PHE A 14 -41.69 34.30 -48.99
CA PHE A 14 -41.23 32.96 -49.32
C PHE A 14 -40.85 32.31 -47.98
N VAL A 15 -41.83 31.67 -47.37
CA VAL A 15 -41.62 30.55 -46.47
C VAL A 15 -41.02 29.44 -47.34
N THR A 16 -39.72 29.53 -47.61
CA THR A 16 -38.93 28.35 -47.91
C THR A 16 -38.88 27.53 -46.63
N ILE A 17 -39.89 26.68 -46.45
CA ILE A 17 -39.75 25.41 -45.76
C ILE A 17 -38.80 24.57 -46.62
N THR A 18 -37.52 24.92 -46.59
CA THR A 18 -36.48 23.93 -46.79
C THR A 18 -36.53 23.07 -45.55
N ALA A 19 -37.05 21.87 -45.73
CA ALA A 19 -36.92 20.77 -44.79
C ALA A 19 -35.42 20.56 -44.51
N SER A 20 -34.90 21.27 -43.51
CA SER A 20 -33.59 21.02 -42.93
C SER A 20 -33.70 19.77 -42.08
N LYS A 21 -33.73 18.61 -42.74
CA LYS A 21 -33.53 17.29 -42.13
C LYS A 21 -32.06 17.02 -41.80
N ASP A 22 -31.16 17.95 -42.09
CA ASP A 22 -29.71 17.78 -41.92
C ASP A 22 -29.12 18.57 -40.75
N LEU A 23 -29.95 18.97 -39.78
CA LEU A 23 -29.47 19.58 -38.52
C LEU A 23 -30.00 18.85 -37.26
N GLU A 24 -30.32 17.56 -37.36
CA GLU A 24 -29.95 16.59 -36.30
C GLU A 24 -28.45 16.28 -36.41
N GLN A 25 -27.66 17.35 -36.54
CA GLN A 25 -26.22 17.33 -36.47
C GLN A 25 -25.88 16.99 -35.03
N GLU A 26 -25.85 15.69 -34.75
CA GLU A 26 -24.81 14.98 -34.01
C GLU A 26 -24.18 15.75 -32.84
N GLN A 27 -24.99 16.45 -32.05
CA GLN A 27 -24.82 16.45 -30.60
C GLN A 27 -25.35 15.11 -30.07
N SER A 28 -24.84 14.02 -30.66
CA SER A 28 -24.32 12.93 -29.85
C SER A 28 -23.38 13.62 -28.87
N ILE A 29 -23.95 14.04 -27.74
CA ILE A 29 -23.22 14.21 -26.50
C ILE A 29 -22.49 12.88 -26.41
N LEU A 30 -21.23 12.90 -26.84
CA LEU A 30 -20.28 11.81 -26.77
C LEU A 30 -20.22 11.52 -25.29
N THR A 31 -21.17 10.71 -24.83
CA THR A 31 -21.30 10.29 -23.46
C THR A 31 -19.99 9.58 -23.25
N GLN A 32 -19.10 10.25 -22.52
CA GLN A 32 -17.74 9.80 -22.35
C GLN A 32 -17.86 8.36 -21.86
N SER A 33 -17.39 7.43 -22.70
CA SER A 33 -17.57 6.01 -22.43
C SER A 33 -16.99 5.72 -21.06
N VAL A 34 -17.74 5.06 -20.18
CA VAL A 34 -17.24 4.74 -18.84
C VAL A 34 -16.05 3.78 -18.94
N TYR A 35 -14.98 4.05 -18.22
CA TYR A 35 -13.79 3.21 -18.19
C TYR A 35 -13.15 3.19 -16.81
N TYR A 36 -12.29 2.21 -16.56
CA TYR A 36 -11.48 2.11 -15.36
C TYR A 36 -10.04 2.50 -15.67
N ASP A 37 -9.52 3.48 -14.94
CA ASP A 37 -8.14 3.92 -14.97
C ASP A 37 -7.31 3.13 -13.94
N CYS A 38 -6.48 2.24 -14.45
CA CYS A 38 -5.61 1.35 -13.68
C CYS A 38 -4.14 1.80 -13.70
N GLY A 39 -3.87 3.09 -13.85
CA GLY A 39 -2.52 3.64 -13.91
C GLY A 39 -2.03 3.79 -15.35
N SER A 40 -1.13 2.91 -15.81
CA SER A 40 -0.70 2.88 -17.23
C SER A 40 -1.79 2.43 -18.21
N TRP A 41 -2.88 1.85 -17.69
CA TRP A 41 -3.87 1.15 -18.50
C TRP A 41 -5.27 1.71 -18.25
N VAL A 42 -6.07 1.73 -19.32
CA VAL A 42 -7.50 2.00 -19.23
C VAL A 42 -8.27 0.77 -19.70
N VAL A 43 -9.33 0.42 -18.96
CA VAL A 43 -10.18 -0.73 -19.24
C VAL A 43 -11.60 -0.22 -19.51
N PRO A 44 -12.06 -0.16 -20.77
CA PRO A 44 -13.40 0.31 -21.09
C PRO A 44 -14.47 -0.61 -20.49
N GLU A 45 -15.46 -0.05 -19.80
CA GLU A 45 -16.50 -0.83 -19.13
C GLU A 45 -17.35 -1.63 -20.13
N SER A 46 -17.62 -1.07 -21.32
CA SER A 46 -18.34 -1.77 -22.40
C SER A 46 -17.63 -3.04 -22.87
N ARG A 47 -16.29 -3.06 -22.86
CA ARG A 47 -15.51 -4.26 -23.19
C ARG A 47 -15.65 -5.34 -22.11
N LEU A 48 -15.73 -4.93 -20.83
CA LEU A 48 -15.95 -5.85 -19.72
C LEU A 48 -17.38 -6.41 -19.73
N GLN A 49 -18.37 -5.60 -20.06
CA GLN A 49 -19.76 -6.05 -20.21
C GLN A 49 -19.89 -7.08 -21.33
N ASN A 50 -19.30 -6.81 -22.50
CA ASN A 50 -19.27 -7.78 -23.61
C ASN A 50 -18.54 -9.07 -23.19
N PHE A 51 -17.40 -8.94 -22.51
CA PHE A 51 -16.65 -10.09 -21.99
C PHE A 51 -17.50 -10.95 -21.03
N LEU A 52 -18.24 -10.34 -20.10
CA LEU A 52 -19.15 -11.07 -19.22
C LEU A 52 -20.32 -11.71 -19.99
N HIS A 53 -20.88 -11.02 -20.98
CA HIS A 53 -21.97 -11.54 -21.80
C HIS A 53 -21.54 -12.78 -22.60
N GLU A 54 -20.40 -12.69 -23.29
CA GLU A 54 -19.83 -13.78 -24.09
C GLU A 54 -19.44 -14.99 -23.24
N ASN A 55 -18.93 -14.77 -22.03
CA ASN A 55 -18.53 -15.84 -21.12
C ASN A 55 -19.68 -16.38 -20.26
N GLY A 56 -20.93 -15.93 -20.44
CA GLY A 56 -22.05 -16.09 -19.52
C GLY A 56 -22.12 -17.43 -18.75
N MET A 57 -22.12 -18.58 -19.43
CA MET A 57 -22.20 -19.89 -18.76
C MET A 57 -20.87 -20.34 -18.10
N TYR A 58 -19.75 -19.78 -18.54
CA TYR A 58 -18.41 -20.15 -18.07
C TYR A 58 -17.89 -19.26 -16.94
N ILE A 59 -18.57 -18.16 -16.60
CA ILE A 59 -18.18 -17.27 -15.49
C ILE A 59 -17.98 -18.07 -14.20
N ASP A 60 -18.86 -19.02 -13.88
CA ASP A 60 -18.76 -19.80 -12.63
C ASP A 60 -17.50 -20.67 -12.56
N ASN A 61 -16.94 -21.06 -13.71
CA ASN A 61 -15.71 -21.85 -13.81
C ASN A 61 -14.46 -20.97 -13.84
N MET A 62 -14.56 -19.76 -14.39
CA MET A 62 -13.42 -18.83 -14.53
C MET A 62 -13.25 -17.91 -13.32
N ALA A 63 -14.35 -17.55 -12.65
CA ALA A 63 -14.35 -16.59 -11.55
C ALA A 63 -13.94 -17.26 -10.23
N LEU A 64 -12.83 -16.79 -9.67
CA LEU A 64 -12.31 -17.27 -8.40
C LEU A 64 -12.92 -16.47 -7.25
N PRO A 65 -13.21 -17.09 -6.08
CA PRO A 65 -13.60 -16.33 -4.89
C PRO A 65 -12.62 -15.20 -4.60
N PHE A 66 -13.15 -14.04 -4.23
CA PHE A 66 -12.36 -12.86 -3.95
C PHE A 66 -12.69 -12.30 -2.56
N ILE A 67 -11.74 -12.45 -1.65
CA ILE A 67 -11.89 -12.09 -0.24
C ILE A 67 -10.65 -11.31 0.15
N GLU A 68 -10.83 -10.01 0.29
CA GLU A 68 -9.76 -9.06 0.54
C GLU A 68 -10.23 -7.97 1.51
N LEU A 69 -9.28 -7.43 2.27
CA LEU A 69 -9.52 -6.33 3.22
C LEU A 69 -10.12 -5.10 2.51
N LEU A 70 -9.81 -4.92 1.23
CA LEU A 70 -10.38 -3.88 0.36
C LEU A 70 -11.92 -3.88 0.32
N TYR A 71 -12.56 -5.03 0.56
CA TYR A 71 -14.02 -5.18 0.60
C TYR A 71 -14.53 -5.59 1.99
N GLY A 72 -13.72 -5.33 3.04
CA GLY A 72 -14.05 -5.68 4.42
C GLY A 72 -14.28 -7.17 4.64
N LEU A 73 -13.55 -8.01 3.90
CA LEU A 73 -13.63 -9.49 3.98
C LEU A 73 -15.01 -10.08 3.70
N LYS A 74 -15.93 -9.30 3.11
CA LYS A 74 -17.27 -9.77 2.76
C LYS A 74 -17.19 -10.88 1.70
N SER A 75 -17.93 -11.96 1.94
CA SER A 75 -18.10 -13.02 0.96
C SER A 75 -19.06 -12.60 -0.16
N GLY A 76 -19.00 -13.28 -1.31
CA GLY A 76 -19.89 -13.04 -2.44
C GLY A 76 -19.28 -12.26 -3.60
N TYR A 77 -18.04 -11.78 -3.45
CA TYR A 77 -17.27 -11.26 -4.57
C TYR A 77 -16.45 -12.38 -5.22
N ARG A 78 -16.31 -12.28 -6.53
CA ARG A 78 -15.45 -13.16 -7.33
C ARG A 78 -14.58 -12.30 -8.24
N LYS A 79 -13.35 -12.74 -8.48
CA LYS A 79 -12.42 -12.09 -9.40
C LYS A 79 -12.24 -12.92 -10.66
N MET A 80 -12.13 -12.24 -11.78
CA MET A 80 -11.77 -12.81 -13.07
C MET A 80 -10.54 -12.09 -13.61
N TYR A 81 -9.60 -12.82 -14.21
CA TYR A 81 -8.47 -12.20 -14.89
C TYR A 81 -8.99 -11.44 -16.12
N ILE A 82 -8.52 -10.20 -16.32
CA ILE A 82 -8.86 -9.40 -17.50
C ILE A 82 -7.81 -9.67 -18.58
N PRO A 83 -8.20 -10.25 -19.73
CA PRO A 83 -7.30 -10.40 -20.87
C PRO A 83 -6.71 -9.05 -21.33
N GLN A 84 -5.46 -9.08 -21.77
CA GLN A 84 -4.71 -7.88 -22.12
C GLN A 84 -5.36 -7.09 -23.28
N ASP A 85 -6.01 -7.77 -24.22
CA ASP A 85 -6.69 -7.19 -25.38
C ASP A 85 -7.96 -6.40 -25.02
N LEU A 86 -8.51 -6.60 -23.82
CA LEU A 86 -9.58 -5.76 -23.27
C LEU A 86 -9.06 -4.46 -22.66
N SER A 87 -7.75 -4.32 -22.49
CA SER A 87 -7.09 -3.16 -21.88
C SER A 87 -6.36 -2.33 -22.93
N LYS A 88 -6.37 -1.01 -22.80
CA LYS A 88 -5.61 -0.10 -23.66
C LYS A 88 -4.52 0.58 -22.85
N ALA A 89 -3.28 0.55 -23.34
CA ALA A 89 -2.19 1.31 -22.74
C ALA A 89 -2.42 2.82 -22.97
N LYS A 90 -2.14 3.64 -21.96
CA LYS A 90 -1.98 5.08 -22.14
C LYS A 90 -0.75 5.30 -23.01
N SER A 91 -0.84 6.19 -24.00
CA SER A 91 0.14 6.35 -25.10
C SER A 91 1.56 6.77 -24.68
N ILE A 92 1.82 6.91 -23.39
CA ILE A 92 3.07 7.41 -22.84
C ILE A 92 4.01 6.22 -22.64
N ARG A 93 4.68 5.86 -23.75
CA ARG A 93 5.76 4.85 -23.89
C ARG A 93 5.29 3.39 -23.95
N ARG A 94 5.98 2.58 -24.76
CA ARG A 94 5.73 1.16 -25.04
C ARG A 94 6.05 0.26 -23.82
N ALA A 95 5.52 0.57 -22.65
CA ALA A 95 5.58 -0.33 -21.52
C ALA A 95 4.68 -1.54 -21.81
N LYS A 96 5.26 -2.75 -21.82
CA LYS A 96 4.43 -3.96 -21.75
C LYS A 96 3.64 -3.91 -20.44
N PRO A 97 2.38 -4.38 -20.41
CA PRO A 97 1.64 -4.49 -19.17
C PRO A 97 2.43 -5.43 -18.28
N GLY A 98 3.04 -4.86 -17.25
CA GLY A 98 3.58 -5.67 -16.19
C GLY A 98 2.42 -6.28 -15.40
N SER A 99 1.48 -5.43 -14.98
CA SER A 99 0.47 -5.78 -13.98
C SER A 99 -0.71 -6.59 -14.50
N SER A 100 -1.17 -7.53 -13.67
CA SER A 100 -2.42 -8.26 -13.87
C SER A 100 -3.58 -7.45 -13.32
N PHE A 101 -4.60 -7.23 -14.14
CA PHE A 101 -5.86 -6.62 -13.75
C PHE A 101 -6.93 -7.70 -13.55
N TYR A 102 -7.83 -7.46 -12.60
CA TYR A 102 -8.90 -8.38 -12.29
C TYR A 102 -10.23 -7.64 -12.25
N LEU A 103 -11.23 -8.24 -12.87
CA LEU A 103 -12.61 -7.81 -12.81
C LEU A 103 -13.24 -8.40 -11.55
N ILE A 104 -13.82 -7.55 -10.70
CA ILE A 104 -14.57 -7.98 -9.52
C ILE A 104 -16.06 -7.95 -9.85
N ILE A 105 -16.72 -9.08 -9.66
CA ILE A 105 -18.17 -9.24 -9.82
C ILE A 105 -18.81 -9.70 -8.52
N ASP A 106 -20.08 -9.36 -8.33
CA ASP A 106 -20.89 -9.83 -7.21
C ASP A 106 -21.61 -11.16 -7.53
N ARG A 107 -22.52 -11.58 -6.64
CA ARG A 107 -23.30 -12.81 -6.78
C ARG A 107 -24.28 -12.79 -7.96
N ILE A 108 -24.71 -11.61 -8.40
CA ILE A 108 -25.60 -11.42 -9.55
C ILE A 108 -24.83 -11.08 -10.84
N ARG A 109 -23.50 -11.28 -10.82
CA ARG A 109 -22.57 -11.06 -11.95
C ARG A 109 -22.53 -9.61 -12.43
N GLN A 110 -22.88 -8.66 -11.57
CA GLN A 110 -22.70 -7.24 -11.85
C GLN A 110 -21.24 -6.85 -11.63
N ILE A 111 -20.74 -5.95 -12.48
CA ILE A 111 -19.42 -5.36 -12.32
C ILE A 111 -19.43 -4.51 -11.07
N VAL A 112 -18.65 -4.91 -10.08
CA VAL A 112 -18.44 -4.13 -8.85
C VAL A 112 -17.32 -3.14 -9.07
N ASP A 113 -16.17 -3.62 -9.54
CA ASP A 113 -14.95 -2.83 -9.67
C ASP A 113 -13.92 -3.54 -10.57
N VAL A 114 -12.88 -2.81 -10.98
CA VAL A 114 -11.65 -3.38 -11.51
C VAL A 114 -10.53 -3.14 -10.50
N VAL A 115 -9.70 -4.15 -10.25
CA VAL A 115 -8.59 -4.06 -9.31
C VAL A 115 -7.26 -4.46 -9.95
N ALA A 116 -6.17 -3.85 -9.48
CA ALA A 116 -4.81 -4.18 -9.82
C ALA A 116 -4.09 -4.83 -8.63
N GLN A 117 -3.19 -5.79 -8.91
CA GLN A 117 -2.35 -6.39 -7.87
C GLN A 117 -1.13 -5.51 -7.57
N MET A 118 -0.99 -5.12 -6.30
CA MET A 118 0.13 -4.33 -5.78
C MET A 118 1.38 -5.19 -5.54
N LYS A 119 2.53 -4.53 -5.34
CA LYS A 119 3.82 -5.18 -5.04
C LYS A 119 3.81 -6.03 -3.77
N ASN A 120 3.08 -5.61 -2.74
CA ASN A 120 2.83 -6.38 -1.53
C ASN A 120 1.77 -7.50 -1.70
N SER A 121 1.37 -7.84 -2.94
CA SER A 121 0.37 -8.86 -3.27
C SER A 121 -1.08 -8.57 -2.84
N HIS A 122 -1.33 -7.41 -2.22
CA HIS A 122 -2.69 -6.90 -2.02
C HIS A 122 -3.26 -6.29 -3.31
N TYR A 123 -4.49 -5.81 -3.23
CA TYR A 123 -5.21 -5.23 -4.36
C TYR A 123 -5.57 -3.78 -4.09
N ILE A 124 -5.65 -3.01 -5.17
CA ILE A 124 -6.09 -1.61 -5.20
C ILE A 124 -7.10 -1.43 -6.33
N LYS A 125 -8.12 -0.60 -6.10
CA LYS A 125 -9.16 -0.30 -7.08
C LYS A 125 -8.61 0.60 -8.19
N CYS A 126 -9.03 0.32 -9.41
CA CYS A 126 -8.89 1.25 -10.52
C CYS A 126 -9.95 2.35 -10.40
N GLU A 127 -9.60 3.57 -10.81
CA GLU A 127 -10.52 4.69 -10.77
C GLU A 127 -11.54 4.59 -11.90
N ARG A 128 -12.84 4.52 -11.58
CA ARG A 128 -13.90 4.56 -12.59
C ARG A 128 -14.12 5.99 -13.07
N VAL A 129 -13.88 6.26 -14.36
CA VAL A 129 -14.00 7.55 -15.02
C VAL A 129 -15.20 7.55 -15.98
N GLY A 130 -15.91 8.68 -16.07
CA GLY A 130 -17.03 8.87 -17.02
C GLY A 130 -18.42 8.52 -16.48
N GLY A 131 -18.52 8.05 -15.22
CA GLY A 131 -19.80 7.95 -14.52
C GLY A 131 -20.17 9.28 -13.84
N SER A 132 -21.47 9.46 -13.53
CA SER A 132 -21.95 10.54 -12.65
C SER A 132 -21.41 10.32 -11.23
N ARG A 133 -20.13 10.64 -11.02
CA ARG A 133 -19.57 10.73 -9.68
C ARG A 133 -20.25 11.95 -9.05
N PRO A 134 -20.82 11.85 -7.84
CA PRO A 134 -21.21 13.05 -7.12
C PRO A 134 -19.98 13.97 -7.13
N GLU A 135 -20.16 15.17 -7.67
CA GLU A 135 -19.08 16.16 -7.70
C GLU A 135 -18.45 16.17 -6.31
N SER A 136 -17.14 15.97 -6.25
CA SER A 136 -16.44 16.09 -4.99
C SER A 136 -16.74 17.49 -4.49
N SER A 137 -17.60 17.60 -3.48
CA SER A 137 -17.90 18.88 -2.85
C SER A 137 -16.56 19.53 -2.52
N ASN A 138 -16.49 20.85 -2.76
CA ASN A 138 -15.31 21.69 -2.52
C ASN A 138 -14.93 21.69 -1.03
N PHE A 139 -14.57 20.53 -0.48
CA PHE A 139 -14.03 20.38 0.84
C PHE A 139 -12.67 21.07 0.85
N GLY A 140 -12.39 21.77 1.96
CA GLY A 140 -11.11 22.45 2.13
C GLY A 140 -9.94 21.48 1.90
N GLN A 141 -8.85 21.98 1.33
CA GLN A 141 -7.68 21.18 0.93
C GLN A 141 -7.01 20.41 2.09
N ASN A 142 -7.47 20.56 3.33
CA ASN A 142 -6.81 20.05 4.53
C ASN A 142 -7.54 18.89 5.22
N GLU A 143 -8.67 18.38 4.68
CA GLU A 143 -9.50 17.36 5.37
C GLU A 143 -9.59 16.01 4.67
N TYR A 144 -8.88 15.78 3.56
CA TYR A 144 -8.94 14.49 2.86
C TYR A 144 -7.82 13.54 3.28
N SER A 145 -8.18 12.26 3.29
CA SER A 145 -7.27 11.12 3.38
C SER A 145 -7.13 10.44 2.01
N TYR A 146 -6.21 9.50 1.91
CA TYR A 146 -6.02 8.67 0.71
C TYR A 146 -6.24 7.20 1.03
N GLU A 147 -7.08 6.55 0.23
CA GLU A 147 -7.37 5.11 0.26
C GLU A 147 -6.51 4.40 -0.80
N CYS A 148 -5.49 3.70 -0.32
CA CYS A 148 -4.55 2.93 -1.13
C CYS A 148 -4.78 1.43 -0.89
N GLY A 149 -5.74 0.84 -1.61
CA GLY A 149 -6.15 -0.54 -1.34
C GLY A 149 -6.89 -0.61 -0.01
N HIS A 150 -6.35 -1.35 0.96
CA HIS A 150 -6.94 -1.46 2.30
C HIS A 150 -6.34 -0.48 3.32
N GLU A 151 -5.35 0.31 2.91
CA GLU A 151 -4.69 1.28 3.78
C GLU A 151 -5.25 2.67 3.59
N LEU A 152 -5.43 3.38 4.70
CA LEU A 152 -5.82 4.79 4.74
C LEU A 152 -4.65 5.62 5.26
N PHE A 153 -4.36 6.73 4.58
CA PHE A 153 -3.33 7.70 4.95
C PHE A 153 -3.97 9.07 5.18
N SER A 154 -3.79 9.62 6.38
CA SER A 154 -4.29 10.97 6.71
C SER A 154 -3.42 12.06 6.11
N HIS A 155 -3.95 13.27 6.03
CA HIS A 155 -3.21 14.44 5.57
C HIS A 155 -1.96 14.71 6.42
N GLU A 156 -2.03 14.51 7.74
CA GLU A 156 -0.90 14.72 8.67
C GLU A 156 0.25 13.77 8.37
N ILE A 157 -0.05 12.50 8.07
CA ILE A 157 0.96 11.51 7.68
C ILE A 157 1.64 11.94 6.39
N LEU A 158 0.88 12.42 5.40
CA LEU A 158 1.45 12.85 4.12
C LEU A 158 2.33 14.09 4.28
N LYS A 159 1.85 15.09 5.01
CA LYS A 159 2.59 16.32 5.31
C LYS A 159 3.90 16.00 6.03
N MET A 160 3.84 15.17 7.06
CA MET A 160 5.01 14.69 7.79
C MET A 160 6.02 13.99 6.86
N ASN A 161 5.57 13.09 5.97
CA ASN A 161 6.46 12.41 5.04
C ASN A 161 7.06 13.38 3.99
N ALA A 162 6.30 14.38 3.54
CA ALA A 162 6.81 15.41 2.64
C ALA A 162 7.86 16.31 3.33
N GLU A 163 7.62 16.73 4.57
CA GLU A 163 8.60 17.47 5.38
C GLU A 163 9.88 16.65 5.60
N LEU A 164 9.75 15.34 5.91
CA LEU A 164 10.89 14.43 6.03
C LEU A 164 11.66 14.33 4.71
N ALA A 165 10.97 14.21 3.58
CA ALA A 165 11.58 14.17 2.26
C ALA A 165 12.38 15.44 1.95
N GLN A 166 11.85 16.62 2.29
CA GLN A 166 12.53 17.91 2.12
C GLN A 166 13.73 18.07 3.07
N SER A 167 13.61 17.58 4.31
CA SER A 167 14.69 17.65 5.31
C SER A 167 15.94 16.84 4.93
N CYS A 168 15.82 15.91 3.97
CA CYS A 168 16.90 15.05 3.49
C CYS A 168 17.89 15.80 2.57
N ASN A 169 18.43 16.93 3.01
CA ASN A 169 19.44 17.70 2.27
C ASN A 169 20.78 16.92 2.19
N GLY A 170 21.02 16.31 1.03
CA GLY A 170 22.32 15.84 0.57
C GLY A 170 22.75 14.43 0.99
N LYS A 171 22.56 14.03 2.25
CA LYS A 171 23.11 12.74 2.77
C LYS A 171 22.17 11.54 2.61
N ASN A 172 20.86 11.77 2.51
CA ASN A 172 19.85 10.71 2.45
C ASN A 172 19.02 10.76 1.15
N LYS A 173 19.60 11.23 0.03
CA LYS A 173 18.96 11.24 -1.30
C LYS A 173 18.55 9.85 -1.83
N GLN A 174 18.81 8.77 -1.09
CA GLN A 174 18.45 7.42 -1.52
C GLN A 174 16.94 7.18 -1.55
N TYR A 175 16.17 7.92 -0.72
CA TYR A 175 14.73 7.71 -0.60
C TYR A 175 13.91 8.64 -1.50
N LEU A 176 14.32 9.89 -1.66
CA LEU A 176 13.68 10.81 -2.59
C LEU A 176 14.16 10.49 -4.02
N GLN A 177 13.27 9.95 -4.84
CA GLN A 177 13.58 9.52 -6.20
C GLN A 177 12.77 10.35 -7.19
N ALA A 178 13.37 10.73 -8.32
CA ALA A 178 12.60 11.33 -9.41
C ALA A 178 11.54 10.32 -9.87
N TYR A 179 10.31 10.79 -10.07
CA TYR A 179 9.22 9.94 -10.52
C TYR A 179 9.50 9.45 -11.95
N GLN A 180 9.53 8.14 -12.13
CA GLN A 180 9.67 7.50 -13.44
C GLN A 180 8.47 6.60 -13.67
N GLY A 181 7.39 7.17 -14.18
CA GLY A 181 6.20 6.42 -14.54
C GLY A 181 5.26 7.20 -15.44
N PRO A 182 4.11 6.62 -15.82
CA PRO A 182 3.22 7.18 -16.82
C PRO A 182 2.04 7.97 -16.23
N LEU A 183 1.95 8.11 -14.90
CA LEU A 183 0.88 8.88 -14.25
C LEU A 183 1.04 10.39 -14.44
N TYR A 184 2.28 10.85 -14.60
CA TYR A 184 2.63 12.26 -14.72
C TYR A 184 3.60 12.47 -15.88
N TRP A 185 3.58 13.67 -16.45
CA TRP A 185 4.51 14.08 -17.47
C TRP A 185 5.93 14.22 -16.89
N PRO A 186 6.98 13.70 -17.56
CA PRO A 186 8.35 13.82 -17.09
C PRO A 186 8.80 15.27 -16.86
N GLU A 187 8.25 16.22 -17.61
CA GLU A 187 8.59 17.65 -17.57
C GLU A 187 8.14 18.34 -16.27
N LEU A 188 7.33 17.68 -15.43
CA LEU A 188 6.87 18.23 -14.16
C LEU A 188 7.90 18.07 -13.02
N ASP A 189 8.98 17.32 -13.25
CA ASP A 189 10.06 17.07 -12.29
C ASP A 189 9.57 16.59 -10.90
N TYR A 190 8.46 15.87 -10.88
CA TYR A 190 7.92 15.30 -9.66
C TYR A 190 8.87 14.25 -9.08
N SER A 191 8.91 14.20 -7.75
CA SER A 191 9.63 13.19 -7.00
C SER A 191 8.66 12.30 -6.23
N ILE A 192 9.08 11.09 -5.91
CA ILE A 192 8.36 10.18 -5.02
C ILE A 192 9.18 9.91 -3.78
N TYR A 193 8.48 9.86 -2.65
CA TYR A 193 9.06 9.49 -1.37
C TYR A 193 8.26 8.34 -0.75
N PRO A 194 8.92 7.29 -0.25
CA PRO A 194 8.23 6.15 0.34
C PRO A 194 7.37 6.56 1.55
N LEU A 195 6.11 6.11 1.61
CA LEU A 195 5.21 6.43 2.72
C LEU A 195 5.44 5.49 3.91
N SER A 196 5.54 6.09 5.09
CA SER A 196 5.53 5.41 6.38
C SER A 196 4.52 6.06 7.32
N ARG A 197 3.82 5.26 8.11
CA ARG A 197 2.98 5.79 9.20
C ARG A 197 3.83 6.38 10.33
N ARG A 198 5.00 5.81 10.57
CA ARG A 198 5.88 6.23 11.67
C ARG A 198 6.97 7.18 11.16
N LYS A 199 7.23 8.24 11.93
CA LYS A 199 8.29 9.25 11.65
C LYS A 199 9.66 8.64 11.35
N ASN A 200 9.98 7.49 11.95
CA ASN A 200 11.35 6.98 12.03
C ASN A 200 11.61 5.67 11.26
N GLU A 201 10.73 5.17 10.39
CA GLU A 201 10.97 3.87 9.73
C GLU A 201 12.04 3.91 8.61
N HIS A 202 12.46 5.10 8.19
CA HIS A 202 13.47 5.29 7.15
C HIS A 202 14.90 5.31 7.74
N TYR A 203 15.32 4.19 8.34
CA TYR A 203 16.68 4.04 8.84
C TYR A 203 17.69 3.77 7.69
N PRO A 204 18.87 4.41 7.72
CA PRO A 204 19.91 4.18 6.71
C PRO A 204 20.33 2.70 6.70
N GLY A 205 20.30 2.08 5.51
CA GLY A 205 20.72 0.70 5.31
C GLY A 205 19.58 -0.31 5.11
N LYS A 206 18.33 0.06 5.44
CA LYS A 206 17.15 -0.72 5.02
C LYS A 206 16.53 -0.03 3.81
N ARG A 207 16.45 -0.76 2.69
CA ARG A 207 15.56 -0.35 1.59
C ARG A 207 14.14 -0.62 2.09
N PRO A 208 13.33 0.42 2.30
CA PRO A 208 11.98 0.22 2.76
C PRO A 208 11.25 -0.56 1.65
N GLU A 209 10.64 -1.69 2.01
CA GLU A 209 9.79 -2.45 1.09
C GLU A 209 8.45 -1.72 0.95
N ASN A 210 8.51 -0.49 0.43
CA ASN A 210 7.35 0.38 0.41
C ASN A 210 6.59 0.15 -0.87
N THR A 211 5.29 -0.13 -0.69
CA THR A 211 4.32 -0.24 -1.76
C THR A 211 3.67 1.11 -2.04
N TYR A 212 3.69 2.03 -1.09
CA TYR A 212 3.02 3.33 -1.18
C TYR A 212 4.03 4.46 -1.17
N PHE A 213 3.76 5.50 -1.97
CA PHE A 213 4.63 6.64 -2.14
C PHE A 213 3.82 7.93 -2.18
N VAL A 214 4.35 8.98 -1.57
CA VAL A 214 3.85 10.35 -1.73
C VAL A 214 4.53 10.97 -2.94
N VAL A 215 3.75 11.60 -3.81
CA VAL A 215 4.24 12.36 -4.97
C VAL A 215 4.42 13.80 -4.53
N ILE A 216 5.62 14.32 -4.72
CA ILE A 216 6.06 15.63 -4.23
C ILE A 216 6.47 16.48 -5.42
N SER A 217 5.98 17.71 -5.48
CA SER A 217 6.37 18.70 -6.49
C SER A 217 7.81 19.20 -6.28
N PRO A 218 8.41 19.92 -7.25
CA PRO A 218 9.69 20.59 -7.04
C PRO A 218 9.66 21.63 -5.90
N THR A 219 8.50 22.20 -5.60
CA THR A 219 8.28 23.13 -4.47
C THR A 219 8.13 22.41 -3.13
N GLY A 220 8.07 21.08 -3.13
CA GLY A 220 7.91 20.27 -1.92
C GLY A 220 6.45 20.00 -1.51
N GLU A 221 5.47 20.41 -2.33
CA GLU A 221 4.05 20.21 -2.07
C GLU A 221 3.62 18.78 -2.37
N VAL A 222 2.66 18.25 -1.59
CA VAL A 222 2.07 16.94 -1.84
C VAL A 222 1.09 17.03 -3.01
N ILE A 223 1.41 16.34 -4.11
CA ILE A 223 0.56 16.27 -5.31
C ILE A 223 -0.47 15.15 -5.18
N ASP A 224 -0.03 13.97 -4.77
CA ASP A 224 -0.84 12.74 -4.77
C ASP A 224 -0.23 11.64 -3.90
N VAL A 225 -0.94 10.53 -3.77
CA VAL A 225 -0.42 9.28 -3.23
C VAL A 225 -0.56 8.18 -4.29
N ILE A 226 0.51 7.43 -4.51
CA ILE A 226 0.54 6.34 -5.50
C ILE A 226 0.96 5.03 -4.86
N ALA A 227 0.50 3.92 -5.43
CA ALA A 227 0.91 2.58 -5.07
C ALA A 227 1.70 1.92 -6.21
N GLU A 228 2.79 1.24 -5.88
CA GLU A 228 3.57 0.44 -6.80
C GLU A 228 2.90 -0.93 -7.02
N LEU A 229 2.66 -1.24 -8.29
CA LEU A 229 2.11 -2.50 -8.74
C LEU A 229 3.19 -3.59 -8.82
N LYS A 230 2.78 -4.86 -8.90
CA LYS A 230 3.67 -6.03 -8.84
C LYS A 230 4.86 -6.01 -9.81
N TYR A 231 4.78 -5.25 -10.90
CA TYR A 231 5.79 -5.21 -11.95
C TYR A 231 6.36 -3.80 -12.17
N GLY A 232 6.33 -2.95 -11.13
CA GLY A 232 6.96 -1.63 -11.13
C GLY A 232 6.16 -0.51 -11.78
N ASP A 233 4.94 -0.77 -12.22
CA ASP A 233 3.99 0.28 -12.63
C ASP A 233 3.38 0.96 -11.39
N PHE A 234 2.71 2.10 -11.57
CA PHE A 234 2.09 2.85 -10.48
C PHE A 234 0.61 3.13 -10.77
N ILE A 235 -0.18 3.21 -9.70
CA ILE A 235 -1.58 3.62 -9.73
C ILE A 235 -1.84 4.67 -8.65
N LYS A 236 -2.73 5.62 -8.91
CA LYS A 236 -3.14 6.62 -7.93
C LYS A 236 -4.04 6.02 -6.86
N CYS A 237 -3.89 6.49 -5.63
CA CYS A 237 -4.82 6.18 -4.55
C CYS A 237 -6.05 7.08 -4.64
N ALA A 238 -7.18 6.59 -4.14
CA ALA A 238 -8.40 7.37 -4.16
C ALA A 238 -8.42 8.38 -3.00
N ARG A 239 -8.67 9.65 -3.30
CA ARG A 239 -8.97 10.65 -2.26
C ARG A 239 -10.29 10.30 -1.57
N THR A 240 -10.34 10.41 -0.26
CA THR A 240 -11.50 10.03 0.55
C THR A 240 -11.65 10.95 1.76
N ILE A 241 -12.89 11.15 2.22
CA ILE A 241 -13.22 11.84 3.49
C ILE A 241 -13.23 10.88 4.68
N ARG A 242 -12.94 9.60 4.45
CA ARG A 242 -12.85 8.61 5.53
C ARG A 242 -11.66 8.97 6.40
N VAL A 243 -11.96 9.23 7.67
CA VAL A 243 -10.93 9.36 8.69
C VAL A 243 -10.31 7.97 8.89
N PRO A 244 -8.99 7.81 8.83
CA PRO A 244 -8.35 6.56 9.18
C PRO A 244 -8.82 6.15 10.58
N PRO A 245 -9.07 4.87 10.84
CA PRO A 245 -9.29 4.43 12.22
C PRO A 245 -8.15 4.98 13.07
N ASN A 246 -8.48 5.48 14.24
CA ASN A 246 -7.55 6.18 15.10
C ASN A 246 -6.54 5.19 15.72
N ILE A 247 -5.62 4.70 14.88
CA ILE A 247 -4.58 3.74 15.25
C ILE A 247 -3.42 4.48 15.93
N ASP A 248 -3.29 5.78 15.65
CA ASP A 248 -2.17 6.60 16.11
C ASP A 248 -2.49 7.47 17.35
N SER A 249 -3.76 7.56 17.80
CA SER A 249 -4.08 8.26 19.08
C SER A 249 -3.83 7.43 20.32
N ASP A 250 -3.47 6.15 20.19
CA ASP A 250 -3.04 5.38 21.35
C ASP A 250 -1.65 5.86 21.75
N GLU A 251 -1.61 6.98 22.48
CA GLU A 251 -0.45 7.51 23.17
C GLU A 251 0.23 6.46 24.07
N ASN A 252 -0.39 5.31 24.33
CA ASN A 252 0.07 4.41 25.37
C ASN A 252 -0.07 2.95 24.95
N LEU A 253 1.03 2.40 24.42
CA LEU A 253 1.36 0.96 24.46
C LEU A 253 0.76 0.10 23.34
N HIS A 254 1.52 -0.07 22.26
CA HIS A 254 1.28 -1.12 21.27
C HIS A 254 1.64 -2.48 21.87
N HIS A 255 0.67 -3.39 21.91
CA HIS A 255 0.90 -4.78 22.26
C HIS A 255 1.31 -5.55 21.01
N GLY A 256 2.20 -6.52 21.15
CA GLY A 256 2.68 -7.30 20.02
C GLY A 256 3.73 -8.31 20.39
N TYR A 257 4.50 -8.73 19.39
CA TYR A 257 5.54 -9.74 19.55
C TYR A 257 6.86 -9.28 18.95
N LEU A 258 7.93 -9.53 19.68
CA LEU A 258 9.29 -9.17 19.32
C LEU A 258 10.05 -10.40 18.80
N CYS A 259 10.33 -10.42 17.49
CA CYS A 259 11.16 -11.43 16.85
C CYS A 259 12.55 -10.84 16.56
N GLY A 260 13.44 -10.88 17.55
CA GLY A 260 14.72 -10.18 17.49
C GLY A 260 14.50 -8.67 17.49
N LEU A 261 14.89 -7.98 16.42
CA LEU A 261 14.69 -6.53 16.30
C LEU A 261 13.33 -6.13 15.69
N ASN A 262 12.60 -7.10 15.11
CA ASN A 262 11.32 -6.85 14.46
C ASN A 262 10.18 -6.95 15.46
N PHE A 263 9.28 -5.96 15.45
CA PHE A 263 8.08 -5.95 16.27
C PHE A 263 6.84 -6.10 15.39
N PHE A 264 6.02 -7.10 15.72
CA PHE A 264 4.76 -7.39 15.06
C PHE A 264 3.64 -6.88 15.95
N ASP A 265 2.96 -5.83 15.49
CA ASP A 265 1.84 -5.22 16.17
C ASP A 265 0.64 -6.18 16.21
N LEU A 266 0.00 -6.32 17.37
CA LEU A 266 -1.10 -7.26 17.57
C LEU A 266 -2.29 -6.94 16.66
N ASN A 267 -2.64 -5.65 16.47
CA ASN A 267 -3.75 -5.27 15.59
C ASN A 267 -3.47 -5.66 14.14
N HIS A 268 -2.22 -5.56 13.69
CA HIS A 268 -1.82 -6.03 12.36
C HIS A 268 -1.91 -7.56 12.24
N MET A 269 -1.53 -8.29 13.30
CA MET A 269 -1.66 -9.73 13.35
C MET A 269 -3.13 -10.18 13.36
N GLU A 270 -4.01 -9.47 14.07
CA GLU A 270 -5.46 -9.76 14.13
C GLU A 270 -6.11 -9.64 12.75
N ARG A 271 -5.88 -8.53 12.06
CA ARG A 271 -6.35 -8.35 10.66
C ARG A 271 -5.81 -9.43 9.73
N THR A 272 -4.58 -9.87 9.97
CA THR A 272 -3.98 -10.98 9.23
C THR A 272 -4.71 -12.30 9.51
N ALA A 273 -5.06 -12.56 10.77
CA ALA A 273 -5.80 -13.75 11.17
C ALA A 273 -7.22 -13.76 10.58
N GLU A 274 -7.95 -12.63 10.63
CA GLU A 274 -9.27 -12.47 10.01
C GLU A 274 -9.24 -12.73 8.49
N LEU A 275 -8.21 -12.21 7.80
CA LEU A 275 -8.01 -12.47 6.38
C LEU A 275 -7.71 -13.95 6.10
N ALA A 276 -6.94 -14.60 6.97
CA ALA A 276 -6.64 -16.02 6.88
C ALA A 276 -7.90 -16.88 7.10
N GLU A 277 -8.72 -16.53 8.09
CA GLU A 277 -10.01 -17.17 8.38
C GLU A 277 -10.93 -17.13 7.17
N SER A 278 -11.12 -15.94 6.63
CA SER A 278 -12.02 -15.72 5.51
C SER A 278 -11.60 -16.49 4.25
N ARG A 279 -10.29 -16.78 4.10
CA ARG A 279 -9.74 -17.54 2.98
C ARG A 279 -9.87 -19.06 3.14
N ILE A 280 -9.93 -19.62 4.35
CA ILE A 280 -10.14 -21.07 4.55
C ILE A 280 -11.47 -21.51 3.97
N SER A 281 -12.53 -20.72 4.13
CA SER A 281 -13.88 -21.10 3.70
C SER A 281 -14.01 -21.31 2.17
N HIS A 282 -12.97 -20.99 1.38
CA HIS A 282 -13.01 -21.01 -0.08
C HIS A 282 -11.84 -21.83 -0.68
N PRO A 283 -11.83 -23.17 -0.55
CA PRO A 283 -10.71 -24.06 -0.90
C PRO A 283 -10.13 -23.84 -2.30
N GLY A 284 -9.10 -22.99 -2.38
CA GLY A 284 -8.25 -22.79 -3.55
C GLY A 284 -6.92 -23.53 -3.41
N ARG A 285 -6.28 -23.89 -4.53
CA ARG A 285 -4.95 -24.53 -4.50
C ARG A 285 -3.94 -23.62 -3.81
N GLY A 286 -3.23 -24.14 -2.80
CA GLY A 286 -2.11 -23.46 -2.14
C GLY A 286 -2.46 -22.66 -0.87
N GLN A 287 -3.56 -22.99 -0.20
CA GLN A 287 -4.07 -22.22 0.93
C GLN A 287 -3.17 -22.16 2.16
N PHE A 288 -3.15 -20.96 2.73
CA PHE A 288 -2.79 -20.70 4.11
C PHE A 288 -4.08 -20.44 4.91
N PRO A 289 -4.03 -20.63 6.25
CA PRO A 289 -2.93 -21.18 7.03
C PRO A 289 -2.60 -22.63 6.65
N LYS A 290 -1.34 -23.02 6.88
CA LYS A 290 -0.94 -24.43 6.82
C LYS A 290 -0.97 -24.99 8.22
N THR A 291 -1.43 -26.24 8.36
CA THR A 291 -1.30 -26.97 9.62
C THR A 291 0.18 -27.03 10.00
N TYR A 292 0.48 -26.63 11.23
CA TYR A 292 1.80 -26.66 11.82
C TYR A 292 1.75 -27.56 13.05
N LYS A 293 2.60 -28.57 13.08
CA LYS A 293 2.75 -29.47 14.21
C LYS A 293 4.21 -29.50 14.63
N ASP A 294 4.43 -29.23 15.90
CA ASP A 294 5.71 -29.27 16.59
C ASP A 294 5.53 -30.03 17.90
N ASP A 295 6.63 -30.51 18.48
CA ASP A 295 6.63 -31.30 19.71
C ASP A 295 5.98 -30.53 20.88
N SER A 296 6.00 -29.20 20.82
CA SER A 296 5.41 -28.32 21.84
C SER A 296 4.01 -27.78 21.50
N PHE A 297 3.52 -27.93 20.26
CA PHE A 297 2.27 -27.29 19.83
C PHE A 297 1.66 -27.89 18.55
N GLU A 298 0.34 -28.08 18.52
CA GLU A 298 -0.44 -28.40 17.33
C GLU A 298 -1.40 -27.24 17.01
N GLY A 299 -1.27 -26.65 15.82
CA GLY A 299 -2.14 -25.57 15.39
C GLY A 299 -1.95 -25.18 13.92
N SER A 300 -2.28 -23.94 13.60
CA SER A 300 -2.24 -23.40 12.23
C SER A 300 -1.23 -22.27 12.14
N ALA A 301 -0.37 -22.30 11.12
CA ALA A 301 0.62 -21.26 10.88
C ALA A 301 0.38 -20.60 9.52
N THR A 302 0.26 -19.27 9.54
CA THR A 302 0.31 -18.44 8.34
C THR A 302 1.62 -17.67 8.37
N PRO A 303 2.39 -17.63 7.26
CA PRO A 303 3.51 -16.71 7.14
C PRO A 303 3.06 -15.30 7.50
N SER A 304 3.80 -14.62 8.38
CA SER A 304 3.57 -13.22 8.78
C SER A 304 3.90 -12.24 7.64
N SER A 305 4.12 -12.75 6.43
CA SER A 305 4.54 -12.00 5.24
C SER A 305 3.46 -11.07 4.67
N LEU A 306 2.50 -10.64 5.50
CA LEU A 306 1.65 -9.48 5.26
C LEU A 306 2.35 -8.16 5.64
N ILE A 307 3.51 -8.23 6.28
CA ILE A 307 4.60 -7.27 6.06
C ILE A 307 5.37 -7.80 4.84
N PRO A 308 5.54 -7.02 3.75
CA PRO A 308 6.03 -7.54 2.48
C PRO A 308 7.32 -8.31 2.70
N SER A 309 7.22 -9.63 2.52
CA SER A 309 8.33 -10.55 2.35
C SER A 309 7.76 -11.76 1.62
N ILE A 310 7.42 -11.50 0.35
CA ILE A 310 7.18 -12.44 -0.75
C ILE A 310 7.35 -13.93 -0.35
N LEU A 311 6.23 -14.61 -0.14
CA LEU A 311 6.14 -16.06 -0.23
C LEU A 311 5.34 -16.43 -1.48
N CYS A 312 5.91 -16.12 -2.64
CA CYS A 312 5.52 -16.76 -3.89
C CYS A 312 6.12 -18.17 -3.93
N ARG A 313 5.28 -19.21 -4.03
CA ARG A 313 5.74 -20.53 -4.47
C ARG A 313 5.04 -20.91 -5.78
N ARG A 314 5.90 -21.15 -6.78
CA ARG A 314 5.78 -21.97 -8.00
C ARG A 314 4.44 -21.93 -8.75
N GLU A 315 4.43 -21.18 -9.85
CA GLU A 315 4.29 -21.73 -11.20
C GLU A 315 4.86 -20.71 -12.23
N ALA A 316 5.70 -21.23 -13.14
CA ALA A 316 6.25 -20.65 -14.37
C ALA A 316 7.02 -19.30 -14.33
N ASN A 317 8.34 -19.42 -14.57
CA ASN A 317 9.23 -18.48 -15.27
C ASN A 317 8.98 -16.96 -15.10
N LEU A 318 9.58 -16.34 -14.08
CA LEU A 318 10.13 -14.98 -14.19
C LEU A 318 11.03 -14.66 -12.97
N LEU A 319 12.23 -14.21 -13.28
CA LEU A 319 13.33 -13.85 -12.38
C LEU A 319 12.92 -12.72 -11.42
N PHE A 320 13.08 -12.93 -10.12
CA PHE A 320 13.18 -11.83 -9.16
C PHE A 320 14.30 -12.09 -8.16
N ILE A 321 15.16 -11.08 -8.03
CA ILE A 321 16.24 -10.98 -7.05
C ILE A 321 15.58 -10.73 -5.68
N SER A 322 15.01 -11.78 -5.10
CA SER A 322 14.85 -11.84 -3.66
C SER A 322 16.25 -12.14 -3.12
N VAL A 323 16.87 -11.18 -2.43
CA VAL A 323 17.96 -11.54 -1.54
C VAL A 323 17.32 -12.53 -0.55
N PRO A 324 17.73 -13.80 -0.52
CA PRO A 324 17.10 -14.81 0.32
C PRO A 324 17.25 -14.34 1.77
N HIS A 325 16.20 -13.74 2.32
CA HIS A 325 16.20 -13.39 3.72
C HIS A 325 16.25 -14.71 4.48
N PRO A 326 17.31 -14.97 5.28
CA PRO A 326 17.49 -16.27 5.93
C PRO A 326 16.41 -16.54 7.00
N ILE A 327 15.62 -15.52 7.34
CA ILE A 327 14.69 -15.53 8.46
C ILE A 327 13.28 -15.29 7.92
N LYS A 328 12.38 -16.24 8.17
CA LYS A 328 10.95 -16.13 7.85
C LYS A 328 10.16 -15.94 9.13
N HIS A 329 9.19 -15.05 9.12
CA HIS A 329 8.31 -14.81 10.26
C HIS A 329 6.93 -15.45 10.02
N PHE A 330 6.28 -15.90 11.08
CA PHE A 330 4.97 -16.54 11.05
C PHE A 330 4.06 -15.93 12.13
N ILE A 331 2.76 -15.94 11.86
CA ILE A 331 1.73 -15.76 12.88
C ILE A 331 1.19 -17.15 13.16
N VAL A 332 1.33 -17.59 14.40
CA VAL A 332 0.84 -18.87 14.88
C VAL A 332 -0.48 -18.64 15.57
N MET A 333 -1.49 -19.40 15.14
CA MET A 333 -2.87 -19.28 15.59
C MET A 333 -3.46 -20.67 15.83
N ASN A 334 -4.52 -20.70 16.62
CA ASN A 334 -5.34 -21.87 16.82
C ASN A 334 -6.27 -22.12 15.62
N PHE A 335 -7.05 -23.22 15.64
CA PHE A 335 -8.04 -23.54 14.60
C PHE A 335 -9.22 -22.58 14.53
N ASP A 336 -9.45 -21.80 15.58
CA ASP A 336 -10.41 -20.70 15.67
C ASP A 336 -9.80 -19.35 15.26
N PHE A 337 -8.59 -19.35 14.68
CA PHE A 337 -7.84 -18.17 14.26
C PHE A 337 -7.46 -17.20 15.41
N THR A 338 -7.63 -17.62 16.66
CA THR A 338 -7.10 -16.88 17.82
C THR A 338 -5.58 -16.90 17.78
N ILE A 339 -4.96 -15.71 17.79
CA ILE A 339 -3.50 -15.56 17.77
C ILE A 339 -2.91 -16.12 19.06
N LYS A 340 -1.85 -16.92 18.93
CA LYS A 340 -1.05 -17.41 20.06
C LYS A 340 0.24 -16.62 20.21
N PHE A 341 1.01 -16.51 19.12
CA PHE A 341 2.27 -15.78 19.10
C PHE A 341 2.75 -15.52 17.67
N ALA A 342 3.64 -14.55 17.51
CA ALA A 342 4.50 -14.49 16.33
C ALA A 342 5.66 -15.48 16.49
N ALA A 343 6.17 -16.02 15.40
CA ALA A 343 7.29 -16.97 15.42
C ALA A 343 8.28 -16.70 14.29
N VAL A 344 9.51 -17.20 14.46
CA VAL A 344 10.61 -16.99 13.52
C VAL A 344 11.27 -18.31 13.12
N LYS A 345 11.46 -18.55 11.82
CA LYS A 345 12.27 -19.67 11.31
C LYS A 345 13.74 -19.34 11.40
N THR A 346 14.46 -20.09 12.20
CA THR A 346 15.92 -20.04 12.24
C THR A 346 16.53 -20.61 10.95
N PRO A 347 17.81 -20.30 10.64
CA PRO A 347 18.52 -20.93 9.52
C PRO A 347 18.55 -22.46 9.57
N LYS A 348 18.45 -23.05 10.78
CA LYS A 348 18.36 -24.51 10.99
C LYS A 348 16.97 -25.09 10.66
N GLY A 349 16.01 -24.25 10.29
CA GLY A 349 14.65 -24.65 9.99
C GLY A 349 13.73 -24.77 11.20
N ILE A 350 14.24 -24.60 12.42
CA ILE A 350 13.47 -24.62 13.67
C ILE A 350 12.65 -23.33 13.77
N ILE A 351 11.37 -23.43 14.08
CA ILE A 351 10.50 -22.28 14.35
C ILE A 351 10.57 -22.00 15.86
N LYS A 352 10.84 -20.75 16.22
CA LYS A 352 10.87 -20.31 17.63
C LYS A 352 9.79 -19.26 17.88
N PRO A 353 9.03 -19.35 18.99
CA PRO A 353 8.10 -18.29 19.37
C PRO A 353 8.87 -17.00 19.66
N CYS A 354 8.24 -15.88 19.33
CA CYS A 354 8.72 -14.55 19.62
C CYS A 354 8.20 -14.09 20.98
N GLU A 355 8.91 -13.17 21.62
CA GLU A 355 8.57 -12.70 22.96
C GLU A 355 7.40 -11.72 22.89
N ALA A 356 6.37 -11.91 23.73
CA ALA A 356 5.31 -10.92 23.86
C ALA A 356 5.89 -9.63 24.44
N SER A 357 5.60 -8.51 23.81
CA SER A 357 6.19 -7.22 24.16
C SER A 357 5.18 -6.11 24.01
N THR A 358 5.31 -5.11 24.87
CA THR A 358 4.51 -3.90 24.83
C THR A 358 5.43 -2.73 24.51
N ARG A 359 5.23 -2.08 23.37
CA ARG A 359 5.98 -0.89 22.95
C ARG A 359 5.09 0.33 23.04
N GLY A 360 5.29 1.16 24.06
CA GLY A 360 4.65 2.46 24.18
C GLY A 360 5.59 3.59 23.79
N LEU A 361 5.01 4.65 23.24
CA LEU A 361 5.67 5.95 23.17
C LEU A 361 5.55 6.71 24.50
N LYS A 362 5.13 6.05 25.60
CA LYS A 362 5.29 6.58 26.95
C LYS A 362 6.77 6.88 27.10
N SER A 363 7.10 8.16 26.99
CA SER A 363 8.42 8.70 27.19
C SER A 363 8.86 8.28 28.58
N ALA A 364 9.57 7.16 28.69
CA ALA A 364 10.54 7.02 29.75
C ALA A 364 11.29 8.36 29.73
N HIS A 365 11.32 9.05 30.88
CA HIS A 365 11.98 10.34 30.95
C HIS A 365 13.35 10.19 30.31
N LEU A 366 13.65 11.05 29.33
CA LEU A 366 14.95 11.02 28.67
C LEU A 366 16.00 11.03 29.78
N GLU A 367 16.86 10.01 29.81
CA GLU A 367 17.94 9.97 30.78
C GLU A 367 18.76 11.24 30.60
N ALA A 368 18.73 12.11 31.60
CA ALA A 368 19.45 13.38 31.61
C ALA A 368 20.83 13.24 32.25
N ASP A 369 21.03 12.19 33.03
CA ASP A 369 22.20 11.98 33.87
C ASP A 369 23.38 11.37 33.11
N ASN A 370 24.59 11.63 33.61
CA ASN A 370 25.79 10.95 33.14
C ASN A 370 25.81 9.51 33.67
N PHE A 371 26.39 8.59 32.89
CA PHE A 371 26.54 7.20 33.30
C PHE A 371 27.93 6.99 33.92
N ILE A 372 27.98 6.49 35.16
CA ILE A 372 29.24 6.10 35.81
C ILE A 372 29.34 4.58 35.77
N CYS A 373 30.42 4.07 35.18
CA CYS A 373 30.68 2.64 35.18
C CYS A 373 31.36 2.24 36.49
N ASP A 374 30.63 1.59 37.40
CA ASP A 374 31.11 1.17 38.74
C ASP A 374 32.43 0.41 38.70
N LEU A 375 32.61 -0.48 37.71
CA LEU A 375 33.82 -1.30 37.59
C LEU A 375 35.09 -0.50 37.28
N THR A 376 34.95 0.63 36.59
CA THR A 376 36.10 1.42 36.08
C THR A 376 36.15 2.82 36.67
N ASN A 377 35.14 3.21 37.44
CA ASN A 377 34.87 4.56 37.91
C ASN A 377 34.98 5.63 36.78
N THR A 378 34.67 5.22 35.55
CA THR A 378 34.72 6.10 34.38
C THR A 378 33.34 6.71 34.16
N GLU A 379 33.27 8.04 34.13
CA GLU A 379 32.06 8.79 33.82
C GLU A 379 31.92 8.97 32.30
N PHE A 380 30.73 8.68 31.79
CA PHE A 380 30.31 8.91 30.42
C PHE A 380 29.25 10.01 30.39
N LYS A 381 29.61 11.16 29.81
CA LYS A 381 28.69 12.28 29.67
C LYS A 381 27.46 11.89 28.85
N ASN A 382 26.29 12.32 29.27
CA ASN A 382 25.02 12.00 28.61
C ASN A 382 25.00 12.40 27.13
N GLU A 383 25.48 13.60 26.79
CA GLU A 383 25.57 14.06 25.40
C GLU A 383 26.27 13.03 24.48
N ARG A 384 27.34 12.39 24.98
CA ARG A 384 28.06 11.33 24.26
C ARG A 384 27.25 10.05 24.15
N LEU A 385 26.50 9.69 25.19
CA LEU A 385 25.61 8.54 25.18
C LEU A 385 24.51 8.73 24.13
N LEU A 386 23.91 9.90 24.04
CA LEU A 386 22.89 10.23 23.03
C LEU A 386 23.45 10.13 21.60
N VAL A 387 24.69 10.59 21.36
CA VAL A 387 25.36 10.41 20.06
C VAL A 387 25.61 8.93 19.75
N ASN A 388 26.02 8.14 20.74
CA ASN A 388 26.19 6.69 20.60
C ASN A 388 24.86 5.98 20.32
N VAL A 389 23.79 6.31 21.04
CA VAL A 389 22.43 5.80 20.81
C VAL A 389 21.98 6.15 19.39
N GLY A 390 22.15 7.41 18.97
CA GLY A 390 21.83 7.82 17.60
C GLY A 390 22.60 7.03 16.55
N THR A 391 23.85 6.64 16.83
CA THR A 391 24.64 5.79 15.93
C THR A 391 24.19 4.33 15.97
N ALA A 392 23.91 3.79 17.15
CA ALA A 392 23.39 2.45 17.35
C ALA A 392 22.05 2.28 16.63
N CYS A 393 21.12 3.23 16.78
CA CYS A 393 19.83 3.25 16.09
C CYS A 393 19.99 3.26 14.57
N LYS A 394 20.97 4.01 14.03
CA LYS A 394 21.29 3.98 12.59
C LYS A 394 21.90 2.65 12.13
N ALA A 395 22.47 1.88 13.04
CA ALA A 395 23.04 0.55 12.77
C ALA A 395 22.04 -0.59 13.01
N LEU A 396 20.88 -0.33 13.65
CA LEU A 396 19.83 -1.33 13.81
C LEU A 396 19.34 -1.82 12.44
N GLY A 397 19.20 -3.14 12.31
CA GLY A 397 18.70 -3.78 11.09
C GLY A 397 19.77 -4.06 10.03
N THR A 398 21.03 -3.66 10.21
CA THR A 398 22.11 -4.11 9.32
C THR A 398 22.64 -5.48 9.74
N TYR A 399 22.21 -6.55 9.05
CA TYR A 399 22.59 -7.94 9.35
C TYR A 399 24.11 -8.22 9.25
N SER A 400 24.88 -7.36 8.58
CA SER A 400 26.33 -7.50 8.45
C SER A 400 27.10 -7.02 9.69
N ARG A 401 26.46 -6.30 10.61
CA ARG A 401 27.11 -5.75 11.79
C ARG A 401 26.91 -6.64 13.01
N LYS A 402 27.94 -6.68 13.85
CA LYS A 402 27.89 -7.37 15.15
C LYS A 402 27.02 -6.61 16.16
N TYR A 403 26.88 -5.30 15.98
CA TYR A 403 26.12 -4.42 16.88
C TYR A 403 25.13 -3.54 16.10
N PRO A 404 24.02 -3.11 16.73
CA PRO A 404 23.61 -3.44 18.10
C PRO A 404 23.27 -4.92 18.24
N ALA A 405 23.66 -5.53 19.36
CA ALA A 405 23.43 -6.95 19.64
C ALA A 405 22.36 -7.10 20.72
N ASP A 406 21.58 -8.17 20.67
CA ASP A 406 20.58 -8.46 21.70
C ASP A 406 21.25 -8.49 23.09
N TYR A 407 20.69 -7.76 24.05
CA TYR A 407 21.17 -7.72 25.42
C TYR A 407 20.81 -9.01 26.17
N GLN A 408 21.78 -9.58 26.88
CA GLN A 408 21.66 -10.86 27.59
C GLN A 408 21.85 -10.71 29.11
N GLY A 409 21.76 -9.48 29.64
CA GLY A 409 21.95 -9.21 31.06
C GLY A 409 20.64 -9.23 31.86
N PRO A 410 20.69 -8.79 33.14
CA PRO A 410 19.52 -8.68 34.00
C PRO A 410 18.44 -7.78 33.42
N ALA A 411 17.17 -8.11 33.66
CA ALA A 411 16.03 -7.29 33.25
C ALA A 411 16.10 -5.88 33.86
N PHE A 412 15.70 -4.88 33.07
CA PHE A 412 15.55 -3.51 33.54
C PHE A 412 14.15 -3.29 34.13
N ASN A 413 14.00 -2.23 34.91
CA ASN A 413 12.70 -1.81 35.47
C ASN A 413 11.73 -1.27 34.42
N VAL A 414 12.24 -0.94 33.24
CA VAL A 414 11.43 -0.59 32.07
C VAL A 414 11.28 -1.86 31.22
N HIS A 415 10.16 -2.05 30.53
CA HIS A 415 10.05 -3.12 29.54
C HIS A 415 10.58 -2.64 28.20
N GLY A 416 11.37 -3.47 27.53
CA GLY A 416 11.81 -3.19 26.17
C GLY A 416 12.52 -4.35 25.50
N PRO A 417 12.69 -4.31 24.18
CA PRO A 417 13.87 -4.90 23.57
C PRO A 417 15.11 -4.13 24.04
N TYR A 418 16.05 -4.81 24.67
CA TYR A 418 17.33 -4.24 25.03
C TYR A 418 18.40 -4.66 24.04
N VAL A 419 19.19 -3.69 23.60
CA VAL A 419 20.36 -3.93 22.74
C VAL A 419 21.60 -3.37 23.40
N THR A 420 22.72 -4.01 23.14
CA THR A 420 24.05 -3.56 23.55
C THR A 420 24.75 -2.85 22.41
N TRP A 421 25.45 -1.77 22.74
CA TRP A 421 26.32 -1.04 21.83
C TRP A 421 27.63 -0.70 22.54
N PRO A 422 28.80 -0.99 21.95
CA PRO A 422 30.08 -0.71 22.60
C PRO A 422 30.34 0.80 22.65
N ILE A 423 30.66 1.32 23.83
CA ILE A 423 31.13 2.69 24.02
C ILE A 423 32.66 2.70 23.87
N ARG A 424 33.20 3.35 22.84
CA ARG A 424 34.65 3.47 22.64
C ARG A 424 35.17 4.75 23.28
N LYS A 425 36.39 4.73 23.86
CA LYS A 425 37.03 5.88 24.55
C LYS A 425 37.39 7.04 23.62
N GLU A 426 37.63 6.80 22.34
CA GLU A 426 38.01 7.82 21.35
C GLU A 426 36.83 8.25 20.46
N ASN A 427 36.94 9.43 19.82
CA ASN A 427 35.94 9.98 18.88
C ASN A 427 35.74 9.13 17.61
N SER A 428 36.39 7.98 17.49
CA SER A 428 36.32 7.07 16.35
C SER A 428 35.10 6.15 16.43
N VAL A 429 33.93 6.71 16.10
CA VAL A 429 32.71 5.92 15.93
C VAL A 429 32.75 5.23 14.55
N ARG A 430 33.46 4.10 14.45
CA ARG A 430 33.33 3.16 13.31
C ARG A 430 32.57 1.92 13.77
N GLY A 431 31.30 1.84 13.37
CA GLY A 431 30.38 0.72 13.64
C GLY A 431 30.48 -0.41 12.62
#